data_AF-A0A811MPF1-F1
#
_entry.id   AF-A0A811MPF1-F1
#
_cell.length_a   1.000
_cell.length_b   1.000
_cell.length_c   1.000
_cell.angle_alpha   90.00
_cell.angle_beta   90.00
_cell.angle_gamma   90.00
#
_symmetry.space_group_name_H-M   'P 1'
#
loop_
_entity.id
_entity.type
_entity.pdbx_description
1 polymer ?
#
loop_
_entity_poly.entity_id
_entity_poly.type
_entity_poly.pdbx_seq_one_letter_code
_entity_poly.pdbx_strand_id
1 'polypeptide(L)'
;MASMKFDLPLLDYKTRFALWQVKMRAILAQSSDLDEALDGFGGKGQKSWTTEEKRKDRKALSLIQLHLHNDILQEVLQEKTAEELWLKLESICMSKDLTSKMHVKMKLFTHKLQEGGSVMNHLSIFKEIVADLVSMEVKYDDEDLALLLLCSLPTSFANF
;
A
#
# COMPACT_ATOMS: atom_id res chain seq x y z
N MET A 1 12.58 -14.49 29.22
CA MET A 1 11.47 -14.68 28.26
C MET A 1 12.05 -14.61 26.87
N ALA A 2 11.84 -15.64 26.04
CA ALA A 2 12.36 -15.65 24.68
C ALA A 2 11.66 -14.54 23.87
N SER A 3 12.43 -13.59 23.36
CA SER A 3 11.94 -12.61 22.40
C SER A 3 11.59 -13.39 21.13
N MET A 4 10.30 -13.60 20.87
CA MET A 4 9.86 -14.11 19.57
C MET A 4 10.19 -13.04 18.54
N LYS A 5 11.29 -13.24 17.83
CA LYS A 5 11.64 -12.47 16.64
C LYS A 5 10.67 -12.89 15.54
N PHE A 6 9.57 -12.16 15.40
CA PHE A 6 8.72 -12.26 14.22
C PHE A 6 9.48 -11.60 13.07
N ASP A 7 9.62 -12.33 11.95
CA ASP A 7 10.25 -11.80 10.75
C ASP A 7 9.25 -10.87 10.03
N LEU A 8 9.21 -9.62 10.50
CA LEU A 8 8.45 -8.53 9.88
C LEU A 8 9.46 -7.63 9.14
N PRO A 9 9.41 -7.58 7.79
CA PRO A 9 10.21 -6.60 7.06
C PRO A 9 9.85 -5.19 7.50
N LEU A 10 10.83 -4.28 7.48
CA LEU A 10 10.58 -2.86 7.70
C LEU A 10 9.56 -2.36 6.66
N LEU A 11 8.59 -1.57 7.10
CA LEU A 11 7.67 -0.91 6.18
C LEU A 11 8.44 0.14 5.40
N ASP A 12 8.57 -0.12 4.10
CA ASP A 12 9.02 0.85 3.14
C ASP A 12 7.92 1.09 2.08
N TYR A 13 8.26 1.96 1.15
CA TYR A 13 7.47 2.32 0.00
C TYR A 13 7.19 1.22 -1.03
N LYS A 14 7.87 0.07 -0.94
CA LYS A 14 7.71 -1.08 -1.85
C LYS A 14 7.00 -2.24 -1.18
N THR A 15 6.89 -2.18 0.14
CA THR A 15 6.24 -3.18 0.97
C THR A 15 4.73 -3.15 0.72
N ARG A 16 4.13 -4.34 0.58
CA ARG A 16 2.67 -4.46 0.53
C ARG A 16 2.09 -4.09 1.88
N PHE A 17 1.60 -2.86 2.01
CA PHE A 17 1.12 -2.32 3.28
C PHE A 17 0.08 -3.22 3.94
N ALA A 18 -0.90 -3.74 3.20
CA ALA A 18 -1.93 -4.64 3.76
C ALA A 18 -1.34 -5.88 4.46
N LEU A 19 -0.29 -6.49 3.90
CA LEU A 19 0.36 -7.66 4.52
C LEU A 19 1.17 -7.25 5.76
N TRP A 20 1.89 -6.13 5.68
CA TRP A 20 2.64 -5.59 6.80
C TRP A 20 1.70 -5.21 7.95
N GLN A 21 0.58 -4.56 7.64
CA GLN A 21 -0.44 -4.10 8.57
C GLN A 21 -1.04 -5.27 9.37
N VAL A 22 -1.40 -6.37 8.69
CA VAL A 22 -1.89 -7.60 9.35
C VAL A 22 -0.84 -8.18 10.30
N LYS A 23 0.42 -8.28 9.86
CA LYS A 23 1.51 -8.81 10.69
C LYS A 23 1.80 -7.91 11.89
N MET A 24 1.84 -6.59 11.69
CA MET A 24 2.12 -5.63 12.75
C MET A 24 1.02 -5.64 13.82
N ARG A 25 -0.27 -5.71 13.43
CA ARG A 25 -1.38 -5.90 14.37
C ARG A 25 -1.22 -7.19 15.18
N ALA A 26 -0.86 -8.30 14.53
CA ALA A 26 -0.63 -9.57 15.21
C ALA A 26 0.55 -9.53 16.20
N ILE A 27 1.60 -8.76 15.90
CA ILE A 27 2.73 -8.53 16.83
C ILE A 27 2.28 -7.71 18.04
N LEU A 28 1.50 -6.65 17.83
CA LEU A 28 0.99 -5.79 18.91
C LEU A 28 0.05 -6.55 19.85
N ALA A 29 -0.88 -7.33 19.31
CA ALA A 29 -1.79 -8.18 20.09
C ALA A 29 -1.02 -9.18 20.96
N GLN A 30 -0.02 -9.87 20.40
CA GLN A 30 0.83 -10.80 21.16
C GLN A 30 1.70 -10.11 22.22
N SER A 31 1.95 -8.80 22.09
CA SER A 31 2.86 -8.04 22.95
C SER A 31 2.16 -7.41 24.17
N SER A 32 1.22 -8.13 24.80
CA SER A 32 0.37 -7.66 25.93
C SER A 32 -0.75 -6.69 25.51
N ASP A 33 -1.51 -7.06 24.46
CA ASP A 33 -2.72 -6.34 24.02
C ASP A 33 -2.44 -4.85 23.74
N LEU A 34 -1.39 -4.58 22.97
CA LEU A 34 -1.00 -3.24 22.55
C LEU A 34 -1.80 -2.73 21.35
N ASP A 35 -2.50 -3.63 20.66
CA ASP A 35 -3.33 -3.32 19.50
C ASP A 35 -4.51 -2.39 19.84
N GLU A 36 -5.01 -2.42 21.08
CA GLU A 36 -6.01 -1.47 21.58
C GLU A 36 -5.56 0.00 21.46
N ALA A 37 -4.24 0.26 21.48
CA ALA A 37 -3.69 1.60 21.34
C ALA A 37 -3.85 2.17 19.92
N LEU A 38 -4.06 1.31 18.91
CA LEU A 38 -4.26 1.74 17.53
C LEU A 38 -5.59 2.47 17.33
N ASP A 39 -6.58 2.15 18.18
CA ASP A 39 -7.92 2.75 18.16
C ASP A 39 -8.14 3.69 19.36
N GLY A 40 -7.06 4.24 19.93
CA GLY A 40 -7.14 5.18 21.06
C GLY A 40 -7.80 4.58 22.31
N PHE A 41 -7.67 3.27 22.54
CA PHE A 41 -8.34 2.51 23.59
C PHE A 41 -9.87 2.64 23.55
N GLY A 42 -10.43 2.55 22.33
CA GLY A 42 -11.87 2.68 22.08
C GLY A 42 -12.31 4.14 21.90
N GLY A 43 -11.48 4.95 21.23
CA GLY A 43 -11.76 6.36 20.96
C GLY A 43 -11.71 7.26 22.19
N LYS A 44 -11.04 6.84 23.25
CA LYS A 44 -10.85 7.66 24.45
C LYS A 44 -9.86 8.79 24.12
N GLY A 45 -10.19 10.01 24.52
CA GLY A 45 -9.23 11.11 24.43
C GLY A 45 -8.02 10.89 25.35
N GLN A 46 -6.81 11.29 24.92
CA GLN A 46 -5.56 11.08 25.66
C GLN A 46 -5.58 11.52 27.14
N LYS A 47 -6.41 12.52 27.47
CA LYS A 47 -6.58 13.03 28.85
C LYS A 47 -7.27 12.03 29.78
N SER A 48 -8.14 11.17 29.26
CA SER A 48 -8.86 10.15 30.06
C SER A 48 -8.10 8.84 30.19
N TRP A 49 -6.95 8.70 29.53
CA TRP A 49 -6.12 7.50 29.63
C TRP A 49 -5.50 7.36 31.02
N THR A 50 -5.60 6.15 31.55
CA THR A 50 -4.88 5.67 32.72
C THR A 50 -3.37 5.68 32.49
N THR A 51 -2.61 5.58 33.58
CA THR A 51 -1.14 5.43 33.50
C THR A 51 -0.73 4.21 32.69
N GLU A 52 -1.50 3.12 32.78
CA GLU A 52 -1.24 1.88 32.04
C GLU A 52 -1.53 2.03 30.55
N GLU A 53 -2.65 2.65 30.17
CA GLU A 53 -2.96 2.96 28.75
C GLU A 53 -1.88 3.87 28.14
N LYS A 54 -1.45 4.92 28.84
CA LYS A 54 -0.33 5.77 28.38
C LYS A 54 0.97 4.98 28.19
N ARG A 55 1.21 3.94 29.01
CA ARG A 55 2.39 3.07 28.90
C ARG A 55 2.25 2.11 27.71
N LYS A 56 1.07 1.55 27.49
CA LYS A 56 0.75 0.72 26.32
C LYS A 56 0.92 1.50 25.02
N ASP A 57 0.36 2.71 24.96
CA ASP A 57 0.47 3.61 23.81
C ASP A 57 1.92 3.89 23.42
N ARG A 58 2.76 4.31 24.39
CA ARG A 58 4.20 4.51 24.14
C ARG A 58 4.90 3.26 23.63
N LYS A 59 4.57 2.08 24.17
CA LYS A 59 5.16 0.81 23.72
C LYS A 59 4.71 0.46 22.29
N ALA A 60 3.43 0.62 21.99
CA ALA A 60 2.88 0.39 20.65
C ALA A 60 3.54 1.33 19.64
N LEU A 61 3.59 2.63 19.95
CA LEU A 61 4.25 3.66 19.15
C LEU A 61 5.70 3.29 18.85
N SER A 62 6.50 3.00 19.89
CA SER A 62 7.90 2.61 19.72
C SER A 62 8.05 1.33 18.90
N LEU A 63 7.21 0.32 19.13
CA LEU A 63 7.30 -0.94 18.42
C LEU A 63 6.98 -0.76 16.93
N ILE A 64 5.97 0.04 16.60
CA ILE A 64 5.65 0.39 15.21
C ILE A 64 6.85 1.11 14.58
N GLN A 65 7.37 2.16 15.22
CA GLN A 65 8.51 2.94 14.72
C GLN A 65 9.75 2.08 14.42
N LEU A 66 10.04 1.08 15.26
CA LEU A 66 11.15 0.13 15.05
C LEU A 66 10.96 -0.77 13.82
N HIS A 67 9.75 -0.86 13.28
CA HIS A 67 9.43 -1.63 12.07
C HIS A 67 9.14 -0.73 10.86
N LEU A 68 9.55 0.54 10.90
CA LEU A 68 9.47 1.47 9.77
C LEU A 68 10.85 1.71 9.18
N HIS A 69 10.92 1.83 7.85
CA HIS A 69 12.11 2.35 7.17
C HIS A 69 12.27 3.85 7.42
N ASN A 70 13.50 4.37 7.33
CA ASN A 70 13.81 5.79 7.60
C ASN A 70 12.98 6.77 6.76
N ASP A 71 12.69 6.43 5.50
CA ASP A 71 11.91 7.29 4.62
C ASP A 71 10.47 7.50 5.14
N ILE A 72 9.85 6.43 5.66
CA ILE A 72 8.52 6.48 6.26
C ILE A 72 8.59 7.15 7.64
N LEU A 73 9.63 6.86 8.44
CA LEU A 73 9.85 7.50 9.73
C LEU A 73 9.86 9.02 9.63
N GLN A 74 10.52 9.56 8.60
CA GLN A 74 10.60 11.00 8.37
C GLN A 74 9.22 11.66 8.19
N GLU A 75 8.25 10.97 7.58
CA GLU A 75 6.89 11.46 7.37
C GLU A 75 6.02 11.44 8.63
N VAL A 76 6.36 10.60 9.60
CA VAL A 76 5.57 10.35 10.81
C VAL A 76 6.23 10.87 12.10
N LEU A 77 7.33 11.64 11.98
CA LEU A 77 8.09 12.17 13.13
C LEU A 77 7.24 12.99 14.12
N GLN A 78 6.14 13.57 13.65
CA GLN A 78 5.29 14.46 14.45
C GLN A 78 4.21 13.72 15.24
N GLU A 79 3.95 12.45 14.90
CA GLU A 79 2.89 11.65 15.51
C GLU A 79 3.29 11.23 16.92
N LYS A 80 2.42 11.48 17.90
CA LYS A 80 2.75 11.35 19.34
C LYS A 80 2.10 10.15 20.00
N THR A 81 1.09 9.58 19.36
CA THR A 81 0.33 8.43 19.83
C THR A 81 0.34 7.32 18.79
N ALA A 82 0.13 6.08 19.22
CA ALA A 82 0.09 4.93 18.34
C ALA A 82 -1.07 5.04 17.33
N GLU A 83 -2.23 5.54 17.75
CA GLU A 83 -3.38 5.83 16.90
C GLU A 83 -3.06 6.85 15.80
N GLU A 84 -2.52 8.01 16.16
CA GLU A 84 -2.14 9.06 15.19
C GLU A 84 -1.12 8.50 14.17
N LEU A 85 -0.09 7.81 14.66
CA LEU A 85 0.90 7.14 13.81
C LEU A 85 0.25 6.14 12.86
N TRP A 86 -0.65 5.31 13.38
CA TRP A 86 -1.31 4.27 12.61
C TRP A 86 -2.18 4.84 11.49
N LEU A 87 -3.00 5.84 11.80
CA LEU A 87 -3.84 6.55 10.82
C LEU A 87 -2.99 7.26 9.75
N LYS A 88 -1.86 7.86 10.17
CA LYS A 88 -0.93 8.51 9.23
C LYS A 88 -0.31 7.51 8.26
N LEU A 89 0.11 6.34 8.75
CA LEU A 89 0.63 5.26 7.92
C LEU A 89 -0.42 4.76 6.91
N GLU A 90 -1.66 4.54 7.36
CA GLU A 90 -2.77 4.18 6.47
C GLU A 90 -2.95 5.23 5.36
N SER A 91 -2.93 6.53 5.71
CA SER A 91 -3.04 7.62 4.73
C SER A 91 -1.88 7.64 3.73
N ILE A 92 -0.64 7.50 4.17
CA ILE A 92 0.54 7.51 3.29
C ILE A 92 0.47 6.33 2.32
N CYS A 93 0.22 5.13 2.84
CA CYS A 93 0.19 3.92 2.03
C CYS A 93 -1.01 3.89 1.07
N MET A 94 -2.21 4.31 1.50
CA MET A 94 -3.37 4.41 0.61
C MET A 94 -3.19 5.45 -0.50
N SER A 95 -2.67 6.63 -0.18
CA SER A 95 -2.43 7.69 -1.19
C SER A 95 -1.40 7.25 -2.23
N LYS A 96 -0.37 6.53 -1.79
CA LYS A 96 0.62 5.95 -2.67
C LYS A 96 0.05 4.84 -3.55
N ASP A 97 -0.67 3.88 -2.97
CA ASP A 97 -1.31 2.81 -3.73
C ASP A 97 -2.25 3.39 -4.80
N LEU A 98 -3.00 4.44 -4.46
CA LEU A 98 -3.84 5.14 -5.42
C LEU A 98 -3.02 5.81 -6.53
N THR A 99 -1.95 6.54 -6.18
CA THR A 99 -1.09 7.23 -7.15
C THR A 99 -0.39 6.25 -8.07
N SER A 100 0.14 5.14 -7.54
CA SER A 100 0.76 4.07 -8.31
C SER A 100 -0.24 3.39 -9.25
N LYS A 101 -1.44 3.04 -8.77
CA LYS A 101 -2.52 2.50 -9.61
C LYS A 101 -2.89 3.48 -10.72
N MET A 102 -3.03 4.77 -10.41
CA MET A 102 -3.36 5.81 -11.38
C MET A 102 -2.28 5.95 -12.46
N HIS A 103 -1.00 5.89 -12.08
CA HIS A 103 0.12 5.97 -13.02
C HIS A 103 0.11 4.80 -14.02
N VAL A 104 -0.09 3.57 -13.54
CA VAL A 104 -0.14 2.40 -14.43
C VAL A 104 -1.40 2.42 -15.30
N LYS A 105 -2.55 2.87 -14.79
CA LYS A 105 -3.75 3.10 -15.62
C LYS A 105 -3.50 4.14 -16.70
N MET A 106 -2.85 5.25 -16.36
CA MET A 106 -2.48 6.27 -17.35
C MET A 106 -1.58 5.65 -18.44
N LYS A 107 -0.57 4.88 -18.04
CA LYS A 107 0.30 4.14 -18.97
C LYS A 107 -0.51 3.21 -19.89
N LEU A 108 -1.51 2.49 -19.36
CA LEU A 108 -2.40 1.64 -20.16
C LEU A 108 -3.18 2.46 -21.20
N PHE A 109 -3.81 3.56 -20.78
CA PHE A 109 -4.66 4.37 -21.66
C PHE A 109 -3.88 5.14 -22.72
N THR A 110 -2.62 5.51 -22.43
CA THR A 110 -1.75 6.27 -23.35
C THR A 110 -0.81 5.38 -24.15
N HIS A 111 -0.72 4.08 -23.86
CA HIS A 111 0.07 3.14 -24.64
C HIS A 111 -0.54 2.96 -26.03
N LYS A 112 0.11 3.51 -27.05
CA LYS A 112 -0.33 3.47 -28.46
C LYS A 112 0.78 2.91 -29.34
N LEU A 113 0.42 2.00 -30.23
CA LEU A 113 1.31 1.53 -31.28
C LEU A 113 1.48 2.65 -32.31
N GLN A 114 2.73 2.93 -32.69
CA GLN A 114 3.05 3.89 -33.75
C GLN A 114 2.92 3.23 -35.13
N GLU A 115 2.63 4.03 -36.17
CA GLU A 115 2.54 3.55 -37.55
C GLU A 115 3.84 2.82 -37.96
N GLY A 116 3.71 1.63 -38.54
CA GLY A 116 4.85 0.77 -38.89
C GLY A 116 5.56 0.08 -37.71
N GLY A 117 5.04 0.20 -36.49
CA GLY A 117 5.61 -0.45 -35.30
C GLY A 117 5.31 -1.96 -35.21
N SER A 118 6.04 -2.65 -34.34
CA SER A 118 5.83 -4.09 -34.08
C SER A 118 4.63 -4.34 -33.18
N VAL A 119 3.59 -4.97 -33.74
CA VAL A 119 2.41 -5.42 -32.99
C VAL A 119 2.78 -6.39 -31.87
N MET A 120 3.77 -7.27 -32.10
CA MET A 120 4.20 -8.25 -31.10
C MET A 120 4.82 -7.57 -29.87
N ASN A 121 5.67 -6.57 -30.08
CA ASN A 121 6.27 -5.80 -28.98
C ASN A 121 5.19 -5.00 -28.24
N HIS A 122 4.27 -4.38 -28.98
CA HIS A 122 3.15 -3.64 -28.41
C HIS A 122 2.28 -4.52 -27.51
N LEU A 123 1.95 -5.73 -27.96
CA LEU A 123 1.19 -6.70 -27.19
C LEU A 123 1.93 -7.18 -25.94
N SER A 124 3.25 -7.38 -26.02
CA SER A 124 4.06 -7.73 -24.84
C SER A 124 3.97 -6.64 -23.77
N ILE A 125 4.22 -5.39 -24.16
CA ILE A 125 4.16 -4.24 -23.24
C ILE A 125 2.75 -4.07 -22.68
N PHE A 126 1.71 -4.22 -23.52
CA PHE A 126 0.32 -4.15 -23.06
C PHE A 126 0.03 -5.22 -22.00
N LYS A 127 0.44 -6.47 -22.22
CA LYS A 127 0.29 -7.56 -21.25
C LYS A 127 1.06 -7.32 -19.95
N GLU A 128 2.25 -6.76 -20.03
CA GLU A 128 3.03 -6.37 -18.85
C GLU A 128 2.29 -5.31 -18.02
N ILE A 129 1.76 -4.25 -18.66
CA ILE A 129 0.98 -3.21 -17.98
C ILE A 129 -0.27 -3.81 -17.30
N VAL A 130 -0.97 -4.72 -17.99
CA VAL A 130 -2.15 -5.40 -17.43
C VAL A 130 -1.75 -6.30 -16.24
N ALA A 131 -0.63 -7.04 -16.34
CA ALA A 131 -0.13 -7.86 -15.25
C ALA A 131 0.24 -7.01 -14.02
N ASP A 132 0.87 -5.84 -14.22
CA ASP A 132 1.15 -4.89 -13.14
C ASP A 132 -0.14 -4.43 -12.46
N LEU A 133 -1.18 -4.09 -13.23
CA LEU A 133 -2.50 -3.70 -12.69
C LEU A 133 -3.16 -4.82 -11.91
N VAL A 134 -3.11 -6.06 -12.39
CA VAL A 134 -3.63 -7.24 -11.69
C VAL A 134 -2.90 -7.46 -10.37
N SER A 135 -1.58 -7.28 -10.34
CA SER A 135 -0.79 -7.37 -9.10
C SER A 135 -1.19 -6.31 -8.05
N MET A 136 -1.74 -5.19 -8.51
CA MET A 136 -2.30 -4.09 -7.72
C MET A 136 -3.81 -4.24 -7.44
N GLU A 137 -4.38 -5.43 -7.71
CA GLU A 137 -5.80 -5.76 -7.51
C GLU A 137 -6.75 -4.92 -8.38
N VAL A 138 -6.24 -4.35 -9.48
CA VAL A 138 -7.07 -3.71 -10.51
C VAL A 138 -7.40 -4.76 -11.56
N LYS A 139 -8.69 -5.04 -11.74
CA LYS A 139 -9.19 -5.98 -12.73
C LYS A 139 -9.91 -5.23 -13.85
N TYR A 140 -9.66 -5.69 -15.06
CA TYR A 140 -10.45 -5.39 -16.25
C TYR A 140 -11.02 -6.71 -16.74
N ASP A 141 -12.24 -6.71 -17.26
CA ASP A 141 -12.73 -7.88 -17.96
C ASP A 141 -12.06 -8.01 -19.35
N ASP A 142 -12.22 -9.17 -19.96
CA ASP A 142 -11.57 -9.47 -21.24
C ASP A 142 -12.12 -8.59 -22.38
N GLU A 143 -13.37 -8.12 -22.27
CA GLU A 143 -14.03 -7.24 -23.26
C GLU A 143 -13.41 -5.83 -23.24
N ASP A 144 -13.26 -5.24 -22.05
CA ASP A 144 -12.59 -3.97 -21.81
C ASP A 144 -11.13 -4.02 -22.27
N LEU A 145 -10.41 -5.11 -21.96
CA LEU A 145 -9.03 -5.27 -22.40
C LEU A 145 -8.92 -5.39 -23.92
N ALA A 146 -9.84 -6.11 -24.57
CA ALA A 146 -9.90 -6.19 -26.02
C ALA A 146 -10.18 -4.82 -26.65
N LEU A 147 -11.13 -4.06 -26.10
CA LEU A 147 -11.45 -2.71 -26.55
C LEU A 147 -10.27 -1.77 -26.40
N LEU A 148 -9.61 -1.76 -25.23
CA LEU A 148 -8.43 -0.93 -24.96
C LEU A 148 -7.27 -1.26 -25.91
N LEU A 149 -7.05 -2.55 -26.18
CA LEU A 149 -6.05 -2.99 -27.15
C LEU A 149 -6.41 -2.51 -28.56
N LEU A 150 -7.65 -2.68 -29.02
CA LEU A 150 -8.09 -2.20 -30.34
C LEU A 150 -7.93 -0.68 -30.47
N CYS A 151 -8.36 0.08 -29.46
CA CYS A 151 -8.21 1.54 -29.43
C CYS A 151 -6.73 1.99 -29.39
N SER A 152 -5.80 1.10 -29.05
CA SER A 152 -4.37 1.41 -28.99
C SER A 152 -3.63 1.26 -30.32
N LEU A 153 -4.26 0.65 -31.32
CA LEU A 153 -3.66 0.41 -32.63
C LEU A 153 -3.80 1.64 -33.55
N PRO A 154 -2.90 1.82 -34.53
CA PRO A 154 -3.02 2.87 -35.55
C PRO A 154 -4.25 2.66 -36.44
N THR A 155 -4.66 3.71 -37.12
CA THR A 155 -5.79 3.67 -38.06
C THR A 155 -5.56 2.73 -39.24
N SER A 156 -4.32 2.39 -39.58
CA SER A 156 -4.01 1.36 -40.58
C SER A 156 -4.56 -0.02 -40.21
N PHE A 157 -4.82 -0.27 -38.93
CA PHE A 157 -5.44 -1.50 -38.40
C PHE A 157 -6.95 -1.34 -38.15
N ALA A 158 -7.55 -0.19 -38.44
CA ALA A 158 -8.98 0.07 -38.19
C ALA A 158 -9.93 -0.59 -39.21
N ASN A 159 -9.41 -1.31 -40.20
CA ASN A 159 -10.19 -2.06 -41.18
C ASN A 159 -10.54 -3.45 -40.61
N PHE A 160 -11.52 -3.49 -39.71
CA PHE A 160 -12.28 -4.71 -39.37
C PHE A 160 -13.65 -4.67 -40.03
#